data_AF-A0A327TZ98-F1
#
_entry.id   AF-A0A327TZ98-F1
#
_cell.length_a   1.000
_cell.length_b   1.000
_cell.length_c   1.000
_cell.angle_alpha   90.00
_cell.angle_beta   90.00
_cell.angle_gamma   90.00
#
_symmetry.space_group_name_H-M   'P 1'
#
loop_
_entity.id
_entity.type
_entity.pdbx_description
1 polymer ?
#
loop_
_entity_poly.entity_id
_entity_poly.type
_entity_poly.pdbx_seq_one_letter_code
_entity_poly.pdbx_strand_id
1 'polypeptide(L)'
;MSLLVGGVLAFKVLSAMGVREGEHLSPKELLIMLVLGLVPFWTIATAAEHLRKDVGTGKITFATYWTTIGGICVAALALVGVTSIDDLVGLAE
;
A
#
# COMPACT_ATOMS: atom_id res chain seq x y z
N MET A 1 -0.43 6.92 -1.18
CA MET A 1 0.58 5.89 -0.83
C MET A 1 0.02 4.49 -0.73
N SER A 2 -0.94 4.20 0.14
CA SER A 2 -1.44 2.82 0.32
C SER A 2 -2.08 2.22 -0.95
N LEU A 3 -2.73 3.05 -1.77
CA LEU A 3 -3.24 2.64 -3.09
C LEU A 3 -2.12 2.33 -4.09
N LEU A 4 -1.00 3.05 -4.05
CA LEU A 4 0.17 2.78 -4.89
C LEU A 4 0.82 1.46 -4.48
N VAL A 5 1.02 1.25 -3.17
CA VAL A 5 1.54 -0.02 -2.63
C VAL A 5 0.64 -1.19 -3.04
N GLY A 6 -0.67 -1.06 -2.82
CA GLY A 6 -1.62 -2.11 -3.18
C GLY A 6 -1.69 -2.37 -4.69
N GLY A 7 -1.63 -1.31 -5.51
CA GLY A 7 -1.60 -1.40 -6.96
C GLY A 7 -0.35 -2.09 -7.50
N VAL A 8 0.83 -1.68 -7.02
CA VAL A 8 2.12 -2.32 -7.39
C VAL A 8 2.15 -3.79 -6.98
N LEU A 9 1.64 -4.11 -5.79
CA LEU A 9 1.59 -5.49 -5.33
C LEU A 9 0.63 -6.33 -6.18
N ALA A 10 -0.56 -5.80 -6.48
CA ALA A 10 -1.53 -6.45 -7.35
C ALA A 10 -0.96 -6.67 -8.75
N PHE A 11 -0.30 -5.68 -9.34
CA PHE A 11 0.34 -5.78 -10.64
C PHE A 11 1.40 -6.88 -10.66
N LYS A 12 2.34 -6.86 -9.69
CA LYS A 12 3.39 -7.89 -9.60
C LYS A 12 2.83 -9.30 -9.45
N VAL A 13 1.78 -9.47 -8.64
CA VAL A 13 1.15 -10.78 -8.45
C VAL A 13 0.41 -11.24 -9.70
N LEU A 14 -0.33 -10.35 -10.38
CA LEU A 14 -1.01 -10.68 -11.64
C LEU A 14 0.00 -11.02 -12.75
N SER A 15 1.08 -10.24 -12.89
CA SER A 15 2.16 -10.55 -13.83
C SER A 15 2.84 -11.89 -13.51
N ALA A 16 3.07 -12.21 -12.23
CA ALA A 16 3.63 -13.49 -11.81
C ALA A 16 2.68 -14.67 -12.08
N MET A 17 1.37 -14.44 -12.10
CA MET A 17 0.38 -15.45 -12.51
C MET A 17 0.28 -15.62 -14.03
N GLY A 18 1.00 -14.80 -14.81
CA GLY A 18 1.04 -14.89 -16.26
C GLY A 18 -0.07 -14.10 -16.97
N VAL A 19 -0.82 -13.28 -16.25
CA VAL A 19 -1.86 -12.41 -16.83
C VAL A 19 -1.20 -11.40 -17.77
N ARG A 20 -1.53 -11.46 -19.06
CA ARG A 20 -1.04 -10.50 -20.05
C ARG A 20 -1.95 -9.29 -20.17
N GLU A 21 -1.36 -8.14 -20.52
CA GLU A 21 -2.14 -6.94 -20.83
C GLU A 21 -3.16 -7.22 -21.93
N GLY A 22 -4.44 -6.98 -21.64
CA GLY A 22 -5.55 -7.19 -22.58
C GLY A 22 -6.27 -8.54 -22.48
N GLU A 23 -5.83 -9.47 -21.63
CA GLU A 23 -6.61 -10.67 -21.31
C GLU A 23 -7.74 -10.38 -20.32
N HIS A 24 -8.87 -11.07 -20.50
CA HIS A 24 -9.96 -11.01 -19.53
C HIS A 24 -9.51 -11.65 -18.21
N LEU A 25 -9.47 -10.84 -17.16
CA LEU A 25 -9.21 -11.31 -15.80
C LEU A 25 -10.27 -12.34 -15.39
N SER A 26 -9.82 -13.51 -14.95
CA SER A 26 -10.68 -14.48 -14.29
C SER A 26 -11.23 -13.89 -12.98
N PRO A 27 -12.38 -14.40 -12.48
CA PRO A 27 -12.93 -13.98 -11.19
C PRO A 27 -11.93 -14.09 -10.03
N LYS A 28 -11.02 -15.07 -10.10
CA LYS A 28 -9.97 -15.28 -9.10
C LYS A 28 -8.91 -14.16 -9.14
N GLU A 29 -8.45 -13.79 -10.33
CA GLU A 29 -7.49 -12.69 -10.53
C GLU A 29 -8.07 -11.35 -10.09
N LEU A 30 -9.34 -11.11 -10.42
CA LEU A 30 -10.06 -9.91 -10.03
C LEU A 30 -10.22 -9.81 -8.51
N LEU A 31 -10.51 -10.93 -7.84
CA LEU A 31 -10.53 -11.00 -6.38
C LEU A 31 -9.15 -10.73 -5.77
N ILE A 32 -8.09 -11.32 -6.32
CA ILE A 32 -6.71 -11.10 -5.85
C ILE A 32 -6.34 -9.62 -5.99
N MET A 33 -6.63 -9.01 -7.14
CA MET A 33 -6.40 -7.59 -7.38
C MET A 33 -7.10 -6.72 -6.33
N LEU A 34 -8.37 -7.01 -6.05
CA LEU A 34 -9.18 -6.26 -5.10
C LEU A 34 -8.64 -6.42 -3.66
N VAL A 35 -8.30 -7.63 -3.25
CA VAL A 35 -7.73 -7.93 -1.92
C VAL A 35 -6.39 -7.22 -1.75
N LEU A 36 -5.48 -7.35 -2.71
CA LEU A 36 -4.16 -6.74 -2.64
C LEU A 36 -4.20 -5.22 -2.73
N GLY A 37 -5.20 -4.64 -3.42
CA GLY A 37 -5.43 -3.20 -3.44
C GLY A 37 -6.00 -2.65 -2.13
N LEU A 38 -7.01 -3.32 -1.56
CA LEU A 38 -7.79 -2.78 -0.44
C LEU A 38 -7.24 -3.15 0.94
N VAL A 39 -6.68 -4.34 1.13
CA VAL A 39 -6.20 -4.79 2.44
C VAL A 39 -5.07 -3.91 2.99
N PRO A 40 -4.04 -3.53 2.21
CA PRO A 40 -3.00 -2.62 2.71
C PRO A 40 -3.55 -1.26 3.09
N PHE A 41 -4.51 -0.73 2.32
CA PHE A 41 -5.19 0.51 2.63
C PHE A 41 -5.96 0.42 3.95
N TRP A 42 -6.78 -0.62 4.12
CA TRP A 42 -7.57 -0.83 5.32
C TRP A 42 -6.70 -1.00 6.57
N THR A 43 -5.59 -1.74 6.45
CA THR A 43 -4.65 -1.98 7.55
C THR A 43 -3.98 -0.68 8.00
N ILE A 44 -3.48 0.13 7.05
CA ILE A 44 -2.84 1.42 7.35
C ILE A 44 -3.86 2.42 7.93
N ALA A 45 -5.07 2.48 7.38
CA ALA A 45 -6.13 3.35 7.89
C ALA A 45 -6.48 3.00 9.35
N THR A 46 -6.61 1.70 9.66
CA THR A 46 -6.89 1.21 11.02
C THR A 46 -5.74 1.54 11.97
N ALA A 47 -4.49 1.39 11.54
CA ALA A 47 -3.32 1.77 12.34
C ALA A 47 -3.27 3.28 12.62
N ALA A 48 -3.56 4.11 11.60
CA ALA A 48 -3.62 5.56 11.73
C ALA A 48 -4.73 6.01 12.70
N GLU A 49 -5.90 5.38 12.64
CA GLU A 49 -7.01 5.63 13.58
C GLU A 49 -6.59 5.37 15.03
N HIS A 50 -5.93 4.23 15.30
CA HIS A 50 -5.44 3.90 16.64
C HIS A 50 -4.36 4.86 17.12
N LEU A 51 -3.36 5.16 16.28
CA LEU A 51 -2.30 6.12 16.63
C LEU A 51 -2.87 7.52 16.87
N ARG A 52 -3.88 7.95 16.11
CA ARG A 52 -4.55 9.24 16.31
C ARG A 52 -5.29 9.29 17.65
N LYS A 53 -5.90 8.19 18.08
CA LYS A 53 -6.49 8.08 19.43
C LYS A 53 -5.42 8.15 20.52
N ASP A 54 -4.26 7.55 20.30
CA ASP A 54 -3.14 7.63 21.24
C ASP A 54 -2.55 9.04 21.33
N VAL A 55 -2.54 9.83 20.25
CA VAL A 55 -2.23 11.26 20.29
C VAL A 55 -3.28 12.01 21.12
N GLY A 56 -4.57 11.76 20.88
CA GLY A 56 -5.67 12.43 21.60
C GLY A 56 -5.72 12.11 23.09
N THR A 57 -5.21 10.95 23.50
CA THR A 57 -5.08 10.54 24.91
C THR A 57 -3.74 10.92 25.53
N GLY A 58 -2.85 11.59 24.78
CA GLY A 58 -1.55 12.05 25.26
C GLY A 58 -0.50 10.95 25.46
N LYS A 59 -0.75 9.73 24.99
CA LYS A 59 0.20 8.61 25.10
C LYS A 59 1.39 8.76 24.16
N ILE A 60 1.17 9.36 22.99
CA ILE A 60 2.21 9.66 22.01
C ILE A 60 2.10 11.11 21.54
N THR A 61 3.22 11.67 21.06
CA THR A 61 3.22 13.01 20.49
C THR A 61 2.73 12.99 19.04
N PHE A 62 2.29 14.14 18.54
CA PHE A 62 1.97 14.30 17.11
C PHE A 62 3.18 14.04 16.21
N ALA A 63 4.40 14.35 16.67
CA ALA A 63 5.62 14.03 15.95
C ALA A 63 5.81 12.51 15.83
N THR A 64 5.60 11.76 16.92
CA THR A 64 5.65 10.29 16.93
C THR A 64 4.62 9.69 15.97
N TYR A 65 3.40 10.23 15.93
CA TYR A 65 2.37 9.81 14.98
C TYR A 65 2.86 9.89 13.52
N TRP A 66 3.41 11.05 13.13
CA TRP A 66 3.85 11.25 11.75
C TRP A 66 5.07 10.42 11.39
N THR A 67 6.03 10.26 12.30
CA THR A 67 7.21 9.43 12.03
C THR A 67 6.86 7.95 11.91
N THR A 68 5.93 7.45 12.73
CA THR A 68 5.45 6.06 12.62
C THR A 68 4.70 5.84 11.31
N ILE A 69 3.74 6.71 10.95
CA ILE A 69 2.99 6.56 9.70
C ILE A 69 3.92 6.70 8.48
N GLY A 70 4.83 7.67 8.50
CA GLY A 70 5.85 7.84 7.46
C GLY A 70 6.72 6.59 7.31
N GLY A 71 7.22 6.05 8.42
CA GLY A 71 8.03 4.82 8.42
C GLY A 71 7.28 3.61 7.85
N ILE A 72 6.01 3.42 8.22
CA ILE A 72 5.17 2.35 7.66
C ILE A 72 5.01 2.53 6.14
N CYS A 73 4.76 3.76 5.68
CA CYS A 73 4.63 4.04 4.25
C CYS A 73 5.92 3.73 3.48
N VAL A 74 7.06 4.17 4.00
CA VAL A 74 8.38 3.91 3.38
C VAL A 74 8.71 2.43 3.37
N ALA A 75 8.50 1.71 4.47
CA ALA A 75 8.73 0.28 4.55
C ALA A 75 7.83 -0.49 3.57
N ALA A 76 6.56 -0.11 3.47
CA ALA A 76 5.62 -0.72 2.54
C ALA A 76 6.04 -0.52 1.08
N LEU A 77 6.49 0.68 0.70
CA LEU A 77 7.03 0.97 -0.64
C LEU A 77 8.27 0.13 -0.94
N ALA A 78 9.22 0.08 -0.02
CA ALA A 78 10.44 -0.72 -0.16
C ALA A 78 10.12 -2.22 -0.34
N LEU A 79 9.17 -2.76 0.42
CA LEU A 79 8.71 -4.15 0.31
C LEU A 79 8.12 -4.47 -1.07
N VAL A 80 7.40 -3.51 -1.67
CA VAL A 80 6.86 -3.69 -3.03
C VAL A 80 7.88 -3.37 -4.12
N GLY A 81 9.12 -3.04 -3.75
CA GLY A 81 10.24 -2.77 -4.65
C GLY A 81 10.24 -1.36 -5.23
N VAL A 82 9.49 -0.42 -4.64
CA VAL A 82 9.65 1.01 -4.91
C VAL A 82 10.77 1.51 -4.01
N THR A 83 11.94 1.73 -4.61
CA THR A 83 13.17 2.08 -3.89
C THR A 83 13.63 3.50 -4.15
N SER A 84 13.13 4.12 -5.22
CA SER A 84 13.43 5.50 -5.62
C SER A 84 12.16 6.32 -5.90
N ILE A 85 12.31 7.65 -5.96
CA ILE A 85 11.23 8.55 -6.39
C ILE A 85 10.95 8.35 -7.88
N ASP A 86 11.97 8.03 -8.68
CA ASP A 86 11.82 7.73 -10.10
C ASP A 86 10.92 6.52 -10.35
N ASP A 87 11.00 5.48 -9.50
CA ASP A 87 10.07 4.35 -9.55
C ASP A 87 8.62 4.79 -9.32
N LEU A 88 8.40 5.82 -8.50
CA LEU A 88 7.08 6.34 -8.18
C LEU A 88 6.51 7.21 -9.31
N VAL A 89 7.36 8.00 -9.95
CA VAL A 89 7.01 8.85 -11.10
C VAL A 89 6.72 7.99 -12.33
N GLY A 90 7.56 6.99 -12.61
CA GLY A 90 7.34 6.05 -13.71
C GLY A 90 6.13 5.13 -13.56
N LEU A 91 5.53 5.04 -12.36
CA LEU A 91 4.25 4.36 -12.12
C LEU A 91 3.03 5.27 -12.31
N ALA A 92 3.23 6.59 -12.37
CA ALA A 92 2.17 7.58 -12.50
C ALA A 92 2.03 8.13 -13.94
N GLU A 93 3.03 7.89 -14.79
CA GLU A 93 3.00 8.08 -16.25
C GLU A 93 2.48 6.81 -16.96
#